data_AF-A0A949A038-F1
#
_entry.id   AF-A0A949A038-F1
#
_cell.length_a   1.000
_cell.length_b   1.000
_cell.length_c   1.000
_cell.angle_alpha   90.00
_cell.angle_beta   90.00
_cell.angle_gamma   90.00
#
_symmetry.space_group_name_H-M   'P 1'
#
loop_
_entity.id
_entity.type
_entity.pdbx_description
1 polymer ?
#
loop_
_entity_poly.entity_id
_entity_poly.type
_entity_poly.pdbx_seq_one_letter_code
_entity_poly.pdbx_strand_id
1 'polypeptide(L)'
;MIKNKCEHEWEKHTDASQQFEVGAIPAYFMCTKCKTLMTAPEVFQLEALENQNETLKYLKGFQKYLSIVMSIIAVLSLIIAILK
;
A
#
# COMPACT_ATOMS: atom_id res chain seq x y z
N MET A 1 -4.98 -9.95 6.74
CA MET A 1 -4.04 -8.81 6.87
C MET A 1 -2.64 -9.33 6.60
N ILE A 2 -2.13 -9.18 5.38
CA ILE A 2 -0.72 -9.45 5.10
C ILE A 2 0.06 -8.29 5.73
N LYS A 3 0.56 -8.49 6.95
CA LYS A 3 1.50 -7.57 7.61
C LYS A 3 2.87 -7.79 6.95
N ASN A 4 3.05 -7.32 5.72
CA ASN A 4 4.40 -7.21 5.17
C ASN A 4 5.02 -5.95 5.78
N LYS A 5 5.73 -6.13 6.89
CA LYS A 5 6.51 -5.08 7.58
C LYS A 5 7.91 -4.92 6.99
N CYS A 6 8.25 -5.69 5.95
CA CYS A 6 9.50 -5.51 5.23
C CYS A 6 9.25 -4.31 4.31
N GLU A 7 9.77 -3.14 4.66
CA GLU A 7 10.03 -2.08 3.69
C GLU A 7 11.07 -2.65 2.71
N HIS A 8 10.58 -3.41 1.73
CA HIS A 8 11.42 -4.25 0.88
C HIS A 8 12.37 -3.37 0.11
N GLU A 9 13.66 -3.65 0.24
CA GLU A 9 14.69 -3.03 -0.57
C GLU A 9 15.07 -4.07 -1.61
N TRP A 10 14.60 -3.83 -2.84
CA TRP A 10 14.74 -4.76 -3.95
C TRP A 10 16.04 -4.51 -4.69
N GLU A 11 16.92 -5.50 -4.67
CA GLU A 11 18.12 -5.52 -5.50
C GLU A 11 17.83 -6.30 -6.79
N LYS A 12 18.21 -5.76 -7.94
CA LYS A 12 17.99 -6.42 -9.23
C LYS A 12 19.04 -7.50 -9.42
N HIS A 13 18.60 -8.74 -9.58
CA HIS A 13 19.45 -9.86 -9.95
C HIS A 13 19.16 -10.25 -11.40
N THR A 14 20.06 -9.85 -12.30
CA THR A 14 20.02 -10.23 -13.72
C THR A 14 20.58 -11.62 -14.00
N ASP A 15 21.22 -12.24 -13.01
CA ASP A 15 22.10 -13.39 -13.22
C ASP A 15 21.39 -14.73 -13.00
N ALA A 16 20.11 -14.71 -12.63
CA ALA A 16 19.33 -15.90 -12.27
C ALA A 16 18.86 -16.75 -13.47
N SER A 17 19.16 -16.37 -14.72
CA SER A 17 18.72 -17.15 -15.89
C SER A 17 19.71 -17.16 -17.06
N GLN A 18 20.99 -17.38 -16.78
CA GLN A 18 22.00 -17.48 -17.85
C GLN A 18 22.00 -18.83 -18.60
N GLN A 19 20.98 -19.68 -18.44
CA GLN A 19 21.09 -21.08 -18.86
C GLN A 19 20.27 -21.57 -20.04
N PHE A 20 19.30 -20.84 -20.61
CA PHE A 20 18.59 -21.36 -21.79
C PHE A 20 18.17 -20.26 -22.79
N GLU A 21 18.73 -20.37 -23.99
CA GLU A 21 18.45 -19.55 -25.18
C GLU A 21 17.05 -19.80 -25.76
N VAL A 22 15.95 -19.49 -25.06
CA VAL A 22 14.64 -19.26 -25.74
C VAL A 22 13.77 -18.33 -24.89
N GLY A 23 13.72 -17.04 -25.22
CA GLY A 23 12.71 -16.09 -24.73
C GLY A 23 13.23 -14.90 -23.91
N ALA A 24 12.30 -14.00 -23.55
CA ALA A 24 12.59 -12.84 -22.70
C ALA A 24 12.99 -13.32 -21.30
N ILE A 25 14.24 -13.05 -20.90
CA ILE A 25 14.76 -13.32 -19.57
C ILE A 25 13.94 -12.52 -18.55
N PRO A 26 13.17 -13.17 -17.64
CA PRO A 26 12.48 -12.44 -16.60
C PRO A 26 13.51 -11.82 -15.65
N ALA A 27 13.43 -10.50 -15.42
CA ALA A 27 14.25 -9.86 -14.41
C ALA A 27 13.80 -10.33 -13.02
N TYR A 28 14.73 -10.84 -12.23
CA TYR A 28 14.49 -11.23 -10.85
C TYR A 28 14.97 -10.12 -9.91
N PHE A 29 14.29 -10.01 -8.78
CA PHE A 29 14.61 -9.08 -7.71
C PHE A 29 14.69 -9.84 -6.41
N MET A 30 15.71 -9.54 -5.60
CA MET A 30 15.85 -10.11 -4.27
C MET A 30 15.65 -9.01 -3.24
N CYS A 31 14.81 -9.26 -2.24
CA CYS A 31 14.73 -8.36 -1.10
C CYS A 31 15.98 -8.52 -0.23
N THR A 32 16.75 -7.45 -0.02
CA THR A 32 18.00 -7.50 0.76
C THR A 32 17.77 -7.90 2.21
N LYS A 33 16.62 -7.52 2.77
CA LYS A 33 16.19 -7.76 4.16
C LYS A 33 15.55 -9.14 4.36
N CYS A 34 14.61 -9.48 3.48
CA CYS A 34 13.81 -10.69 3.60
C CYS A 34 14.45 -11.90 2.87
N LYS A 35 15.48 -11.67 2.03
CA LYS A 35 16.18 -12.67 1.20
C LYS A 35 15.25 -13.48 0.28
N THR A 36 14.08 -12.93 -0.02
CA THR A 36 13.10 -13.53 -0.93
C THR A 36 13.40 -13.11 -2.35
N LEU A 37 13.47 -14.08 -3.26
CA LEU A 37 13.56 -13.86 -4.69
C LEU A 37 12.15 -13.78 -5.28
N MET A 38 11.89 -12.76 -6.09
CA MET A 38 10.63 -12.56 -6.80
C MET A 38 10.92 -12.09 -8.23
N THR A 39 9.96 -12.32 -9.12
CA THR A 39 10.02 -11.77 -10.47
C THR A 39 9.62 -10.29 -10.47
N ALA A 40 10.10 -9.53 -11.45
CA ALA A 40 9.72 -8.12 -11.63
C ALA A 40 8.19 -7.86 -11.51
N PRO A 41 7.30 -8.58 -12.21
CA PRO A 41 5.86 -8.36 -12.09
C PRO A 41 5.30 -8.63 -10.68
N GLU A 42 5.86 -9.57 -9.92
CA GLU A 42 5.44 -9.84 -8.54
C GLU A 42 5.83 -8.69 -7.61
N VAL A 43 7.03 -8.13 -7.78
CA VAL A 43 7.49 -6.96 -7.02
C VAL A 43 6.58 -5.76 -7.26
N PHE A 44 6.30 -5.43 -8.54
CA PHE A 44 5.42 -4.31 -8.87
C PHE A 44 3.99 -4.48 -8.33
N GLN A 45 3.47 -5.70 -8.32
CA GLN A 45 2.15 -5.98 -7.73
C GLN A 45 2.14 -5.79 -6.22
N LEU A 46 3.21 -6.21 -5.54
CA LEU A 46 3.32 -6.03 -4.08
C LEU A 46 3.42 -4.56 -3.70
N GLU A 47 4.25 -3.77 -4.39
CA GLU A 47 4.38 -2.33 -4.17
C GLU A 47 3.06 -1.60 -4.48
N ALA A 48 2.36 -1.99 -5.56
CA ALA A 48 1.04 -1.43 -5.88
C ALA A 48 0.02 -1.73 -4.78
N LEU A 49 0.01 -2.95 -4.23
CA LEU A 49 -0.87 -3.33 -3.14
C LEU A 49 -0.56 -2.56 -1.84
N GLU A 50 0.72 -2.34 -1.56
CA GLU A 50 1.18 -1.54 -0.42
C GLU A 50 0.72 -0.08 -0.54
N ASN A 51 0.97 0.55 -1.70
CA ASN A 51 0.51 1.91 -2.00
C ASN A 51 -1.01 2.06 -1.89
N GLN A 52 -1.78 1.07 -2.35
CA GLN A 52 -3.23 1.08 -2.18
C GLN A 52 -3.66 1.00 -0.71
N ASN A 53 -2.96 0.20 0.10
CA ASN A 53 -3.24 0.08 1.52
C ASN A 53 -2.94 1.38 2.28
N GLU A 54 -1.84 2.06 1.95
CA GLU A 54 -1.53 3.39 2.50
C GLU A 54 -2.59 4.43 2.12
N THR A 55 -2.96 4.46 0.84
CA THR A 55 -4.04 5.33 0.34
C THR A 55 -5.35 5.06 1.07
N LEU A 56 -5.72 3.79 1.27
CA LEU A 56 -6.92 3.40 2.03
C LEU A 56 -6.87 3.80 3.50
N LYS A 57 -5.70 3.71 4.16
CA LYS A 57 -5.54 4.22 5.52
C LYS A 57 -5.76 5.73 5.60
N TYR A 58 -5.18 6.47 4.65
CA TYR A 58 -5.35 7.93 4.59
C TYR A 58 -6.82 8.31 4.37
N LEU A 59 -7.49 7.67 3.41
CA LEU A 59 -8.91 7.90 3.13
C LEU A 59 -9.81 7.59 4.33
N LYS A 60 -9.54 6.50 5.06
CA LYS A 60 -10.29 6.17 6.30
C LYS A 60 -10.06 7.19 7.41
N GLY A 61 -8.82 7.67 7.58
CA GLY A 61 -8.50 8.74 8.51
C GLY A 61 -9.26 10.03 8.18
N PHE A 62 -9.26 10.39 6.89
CA PHE A 62 -9.97 11.56 6.38
C PHE A 62 -11.49 11.45 6.55
N GLN A 63 -12.08 10.30 6.26
CA GLN A 63 -13.51 10.04 6.46
C GLN A 63 -13.91 10.16 7.95
N LYS A 64 -13.07 9.65 8.86
CA LYS A 64 -13.32 9.79 10.30
C LYS A 64 -13.30 11.25 10.75
N TYR A 65 -12.34 12.03 10.24
CA TYR A 65 -12.27 13.47 10.52
C TYR A 65 -13.53 14.20 10.04
N LEU A 66 -13.95 13.97 8.78
CA LEU A 66 -15.18 14.56 8.24
C LEU A 66 -16.42 14.18 9.05
N SER A 67 -16.52 12.92 9.47
CA SER A 67 -17.64 12.47 10.30
C SER A 67 -17.73 13.23 11.62
N ILE A 68 -16.59 13.48 12.28
CA ILE A 68 -16.55 14.23 13.55
C ILE A 68 -16.99 15.68 13.33
N VAL A 69 -16.49 16.34 12.28
CA VAL A 69 -16.86 17.72 11.95
C VAL A 69 -18.36 17.83 11.69
N MET A 70 -18.91 16.92 10.87
CA MET A 70 -20.35 16.90 10.58
C MET A 70 -21.20 16.63 11.83
N SER A 71 -20.76 15.74 12.72
CA SER A 71 -21.44 15.50 14.00
C SER A 71 -21.46 16.74 14.89
N ILE A 72 -20.35 17.49 14.98
CA ILE A 72 -20.29 18.73 15.76
C ILE A 72 -21.26 19.78 15.19
N ILE A 73 -21.25 19.96 13.87
CA ILE A 73 -22.16 20.89 13.18
C ILE A 73 -23.62 20.49 13.45
N ALA A 74 -23.95 19.20 13.32
CA ALA A 74 -25.29 18.70 13.60
C ALA A 74 -25.72 18.99 15.04
N VAL A 75 -24.88 18.70 16.04
CA VAL A 75 -25.18 18.97 17.45
C VAL A 75 -25.37 20.47 17.71
N LEU A 76 -24.48 21.32 17.18
CA LEU A 76 -24.59 22.77 17.32
C LEU A 76 -25.88 23.31 16.70
N SER A 77 -26.24 22.82 15.50
CA SER A 77 -27.50 23.21 14.85
C SER A 77 -28.73 22.82 15.66
N LEU A 78 -28.68 21.67 16.33
CA LEU A 78 -29.75 21.15 17.17
C LEU A 78 -29.89 21.96 18.47
N ILE A 79 -28.77 22.36 19.08
CA ILE A 79 -28.76 23.26 20.26
C ILE A 79 -29.38 24.62 19.90
N ILE A 80 -28.97 25.21 18.77
CA ILE A 80 -29.53 26.48 18.29
C ILE A 80 -31.04 26.36 18.03
N ALA A 81 -31.49 25.24 17.46
CA ALA A 81 -32.90 25.01 17.18
C ALA A 81 -33.75 24.86 18.46
N ILE A 82 -33.19 24.33 19.55
CA ILE A 82 -33.91 24.18 20.85
C ILE A 82 -33.93 25.50 21.63
N LEU A 83 -32.87 26.32 21.53
CA LEU A 83 -32.76 27.60 22.23
C LEU A 83 -33.53 28.75 21.57
N LYS A 84 -34.09 28.52 20.37
CA LYS A 84 -34.85 29.50 19.60
C LYS A 84 -36.36 29.23 19.74
#